data_AF-A0A536E389-F1
#
_entry.id   AF-A0A536E389-F1
#
_cell.length_a   1.000
_cell.length_b   1.000
_cell.length_c   1.000
_cell.angle_alpha   90.00
_cell.angle_beta   90.00
_cell.angle_gamma   90.00
#
_symmetry.space_group_name_H-M   'P 1'
#
loop_
_entity.id
_entity.type
_entity.pdbx_description
1 polymer ?
#
loop_
_entity_poly.entity_id
_entity_poly.type
_entity_poly.pdbx_seq_one_letter_code
_entity_poly.pdbx_strand_id
1 'polypeptide(L)' 'REILLEQVWGYNYLGDRKTVDVHIRWLREKLGRFGRLGFEIVTVRGAGYRLDPVREPAAEGERAAGA' A
#
# COMPACT_ATOMS: atom_id res chain seq x y z
N ARG A 1 -1.91 2.42 13.19
CA ARG A 1 -2.17 0.96 13.00
C ARG A 1 -3.39 0.49 13.80
N GLU A 2 -3.48 0.80 15.08
CA GLU A 2 -4.59 0.39 15.96
C GLU A 2 -5.96 0.78 15.41
N ILE A 3 -6.10 2.00 14.88
CA ILE A 3 -7.32 2.46 14.20
C ILE A 3 -7.76 1.51 13.08
N LEU A 4 -6.84 0.97 12.26
CA LEU A 4 -7.19 0.03 11.20
C LEU A 4 -7.68 -1.31 11.77
N LEU A 5 -7.10 -1.75 12.89
CA LEU A 5 -7.53 -2.96 13.56
C LEU A 5 -8.96 -2.81 14.08
N GLU A 6 -9.24 -1.71 14.78
CA GLU A 6 -10.54 -1.42 15.36
C GLU A 6 -11.63 -1.19 14.29
N GLN A 7 -11.32 -0.45 13.22
CA GLN A 7 -12.30 -0.12 12.19
C GLN A 7 -12.65 -1.31 11.29
N VAL A 8 -11.69 -2.23 11.05
CA VAL A 8 -11.89 -3.35 10.12
C VAL A 8 -12.27 -4.65 10.84
N TRP A 9 -11.68 -4.92 12.01
CA TRP A 9 -11.97 -6.13 12.79
C TRP A 9 -12.82 -5.88 14.04
N GLY A 10 -12.98 -4.62 14.47
CA GLY A 10 -13.74 -4.24 15.65
C GLY A 10 -12.89 -4.05 16.91
N TYR A 11 -13.42 -3.29 17.85
CA TYR A 11 -12.78 -2.98 19.14
C TYR A 11 -12.54 -4.22 20.01
N ASN A 12 -13.38 -5.25 19.86
CA ASN A 12 -13.30 -6.49 20.62
C ASN A 12 -12.45 -7.58 19.94
N TYR A 13 -11.60 -7.21 18.98
CA TYR A 13 -10.74 -8.18 18.32
C TYR A 13 -9.66 -8.70 19.30
N LEU A 14 -9.84 -9.94 19.76
CA LEU A 14 -8.93 -10.63 20.69
C LEU A 14 -7.67 -11.20 20.02
N GLY A 15 -7.50 -10.98 18.71
CA GLY A 15 -6.37 -11.51 17.95
C GLY A 15 -5.13 -10.62 17.94
N ASP A 16 -4.07 -11.09 17.29
CA ASP A 16 -2.80 -10.35 17.20
C ASP A 16 -2.93 -9.13 16.29
N ARG A 17 -2.39 -7.98 16.74
CA ARG A 17 -2.25 -6.75 15.97
C ARG A 17 -1.46 -6.95 14.68
N LYS A 18 -0.63 -7.99 14.59
CA LYS A 18 0.06 -8.43 13.37
C LYS A 18 -0.90 -8.85 12.25
N THR A 19 -2.18 -9.12 12.54
CA THR A 19 -3.18 -9.40 11.50
C THR A 19 -3.24 -8.28 10.47
N VAL A 20 -3.07 -7.02 10.89
CA VAL A 20 -3.02 -5.87 9.98
C VAL A 20 -1.83 -5.97 9.02
N ASP A 21 -0.64 -6.34 9.51
CA ASP A 21 0.54 -6.51 8.67
C ASP A 21 0.33 -7.60 7.61
N VAL A 22 -0.21 -8.74 8.02
CA VAL A 22 -0.46 -9.89 7.13
C VAL A 22 -1.44 -9.51 6.03
N HIS A 23 -2.55 -8.85 6.40
CA HIS A 23 -3.56 -8.44 5.42
C HIS A 23 -3.04 -7.33 4.49
N ILE A 24 -2.24 -6.38 4.99
CA ILE A 24 -1.60 -5.37 4.14
C ILE A 24 -0.62 -6.00 3.16
N ARG A 25 0.15 -7.02 3.57
CA ARG A 25 1.01 -7.77 2.66
C ARG A 25 0.20 -8.43 1.55
N TRP A 26 -0.88 -9.14 1.89
CA TRP A 26 -1.73 -9.79 0.89
C TRP A 26 -2.41 -8.78 -0.04
N LEU A 27 -2.84 -7.63 0.49
CA LEU A 27 -3.38 -6.54 -0.33
C LEU A 27 -2.33 -6.04 -1.31
N ARG A 28 -1.08 -5.80 -0.87
CA ARG A 28 0.00 -5.39 -1.79
C ARG A 28 0.26 -6.44 -2.88
N GLU A 29 0.29 -7.72 -2.53
CA GLU A 29 0.50 -8.80 -3.52
C GLU A 29 -0.65 -8.86 -4.55
N LYS A 30 -1.89 -8.71 -4.10
CA LYS A 30 -3.07 -8.66 -4.97
C LYS A 30 -3.08 -7.39 -5.82
N LEU A 31 -2.92 -6.23 -5.22
CA LEU A 31 -2.95 -4.93 -5.90
C LEU A 31 -1.76 -4.74 -6.85
N GLY A 32 -0.57 -5.21 -6.48
CA GLY A 32 0.63 -5.17 -7.32
C GLY A 32 0.54 -6.08 -8.56
N ARG A 33 -0.20 -7.19 -8.48
CA ARG A 33 -0.56 -8.01 -9.65
C ARG A 33 -1.60 -7.35 -10.55
N PHE A 34 -2.37 -6.40 -10.02
CA PHE A 34 -3.47 -5.72 -10.73
C PHE A 34 -3.30 -4.20 -10.71
N GLY A 35 -2.06 -3.68 -10.84
CA GLY A 35 -1.66 -2.26 -10.67
C GLY A 35 -2.33 -1.23 -11.58
N ARG A 36 -3.66 -1.25 -11.64
CA ARG A 36 -4.58 -0.50 -12.48
C ARG A 36 -5.40 0.50 -11.67
N LEU A 37 -5.27 0.48 -10.35
CA LEU A 37 -6.09 1.26 -9.44
C LEU A 37 -5.53 2.67 -9.16
N GLY A 38 -4.33 2.99 -9.69
CA GLY A 38 -3.74 4.32 -9.57
C GLY A 38 -3.25 4.68 -8.16
N PHE A 39 -3.21 3.73 -7.23
CA PHE A 39 -2.70 3.94 -5.87
C PHE A 39 -1.90 2.74 -5.36
N GLU A 40 -1.02 3.00 -4.39
CA GLU A 40 -0.19 2.01 -3.69
C GLU A 40 -0.31 2.15 -2.17
N ILE A 41 -0.08 1.05 -1.45
CA ILE A 41 -0.08 1.05 0.02
C ILE A 41 1.34 1.32 0.52
N VAL A 42 1.56 2.45 1.16
CA VAL A 42 2.85 2.89 1.72
C VAL A 42 2.90 2.63 3.23
N THR A 43 4.05 2.17 3.73
CA THR A 43 4.30 2.06 5.17
C THR A 43 4.84 3.37 5.71
N VAL A 44 4.16 3.98 6.67
CA VAL A 44 4.62 5.15 7.42
C VAL A 44 5.18 4.69 8.76
N ARG A 45 6.51 4.76 8.92
CA ARG A 45 7.19 4.33 10.15
C ARG A 45 6.62 5.05 11.37
N GLY A 46 6.30 4.28 12.41
CA GLY A 46 5.68 4.80 13.65
C GLY A 46 4.18 5.10 13.58
N ALA A 47 3.58 5.25 12.39
CA ALA A 47 2.16 5.60 12.25
C ALA A 47 1.28 4.44 11.73
N GLY A 48 1.74 3.70 10.71
CA GLY A 48 0.96 2.62 10.08
C GLY A 48 1.06 2.64 8.57
N TYR A 49 -0.08 2.75 7.90
CA TYR A 49 -0.18 2.65 6.44
C TYR A 49 -1.00 3.79 5.85
N ARG A 50 -0.69 4.15 4.61
CA ARG A 50 -1.40 5.16 3.82
C ARG A 50 -1.55 4.67 2.37
N LEU A 51 -2.55 5.18 1.68
CA LEU A 51 -2.69 5.02 0.24
C LEU A 51 -2.13 6.27 -0.44
N ASP A 52 -1.14 6.07 -1.30
CA ASP A 52 -0.52 7.13 -2.10
C ASP A 52 -0.85 6.89 -3.57
N PRO A 53 -1.01 7.95 -4.39
CA PRO A 53 -1.20 7.77 -5.83
C PRO A 53 0.05 7.16 -6.45
N VAL A 54 -0.13 6.16 -7.32
CA VAL A 54 0.96 5.62 -8.13
C VAL A 54 1.32 6.69 -9.14
N ARG A 55 2.51 7.26 -8.99
CA ARG A 55 3.06 8.12 -10.04
C ARG A 55 3.38 7.20 -11.21
N GLU A 56 2.69 7.38 -12.34
CA GLU A 56 3.16 6.75 -13.57
C GLU A 56 4.63 7.14 -13.75
N PRO A 57 5.53 6.19 -14.05
CA PRO A 57 6.91 6.53 -14.33
C PRO A 57 6.86 7.55 -15.46
N ALA A 58 7.27 8.78 -15.15
CA ALA A 58 7.46 9.80 -16.17
C ALA A 58 8.32 9.15 -17.25
N ALA A 59 7.87 9.23 -18.50
CA ALA A 59 8.54 8.66 -19.66
C ALA A 59 10.00 9.16 -19.74
N GLU A 60 10.91 8.48 -19.05
CA GLU A 60 12.35 8.62 -19.20
C GLU A 60 12.75 7.72 -20.37
N GLY A 61 12.81 8.31 -21.57
CA GLY A 61 13.21 7.56 -22.76
C GLY A 61 13.32 8.32 -24.09
N GLU A 62 13.03 9.62 -24.17
CA GLU A 62 13.13 10.36 -25.44
C GLU A 62 14.10 11.55 -25.36
N ARG A 63 15.32 11.31 -24.82
CA ARG A 63 16.42 12.30 -24.86
C ARG A 63 17.82 11.66 -25.00
N ALA A 64 17.97 10.64 -25.84
CA ALA A 64 19.29 10.15 -26.23
C ALA A 64 19.29 9.37 -27.56
N ALA A 65 19.10 10.06 -28.69
CA ALA A 65 19.64 9.66 -30.00
C ALA A 65 19.34 10.78 -31.02
N GLY A 66 20.20 11.79 -31.05
CA GLY A 66 20.06 12.94 -31.94
C GLY A 66 21.31 13.81 -31.84
N ALA A 67 22.46 13.23 -32.19
CA ALA A 67 23.73 13.91 -32.46
C ALA A 67 24.56 13.01 -33.38
#